data_AF-A0A6M8HLY4-F1
#
_entry.id   AF-A0A6M8HLY4-F1
#
_cell.length_a   1.000
_cell.length_b   1.000
_cell.length_c   1.000
_cell.angle_alpha   90.00
_cell.angle_beta   90.00
_cell.angle_gamma   90.00
#
_symmetry.space_group_name_H-M   'P 1'
#
loop_
_entity.id
_entity.type
_entity.pdbx_description
1 polymer ?
#
loop_
_entity_poly.entity_id
_entity_poly.type
_entity_poly.pdbx_seq_one_letter_code
_entity_poly.pdbx_strand_id
1 'polypeptide(L)'
;MTLQNYATRDESIRINSYTTVLRRNDVPHDVFATYWRDVHGPLCSRIPGLAWYVQHHFSREQDAHLWPEVDGVTPLPGYILDGGVEIGFADVADQAVFKDASSILFSDEQNMFAETLAYDLPNGSMTLLDRWADPAPNGKDGLDRIHLHFSPRHDDIAAFQTFLKDDLAATLAASPEVWKVRLHLPAQYDNAAPSPPAPNVAHFASSERTHLAVMELAFANPLARRAFYASEEFQSTVAAQGRHIRHASAFAVSGVYTYVRNKTLTTAGLRGSRAAQLIVLLGANNQISPDVEHLLQFGTNR
;
A
#
# COMPACT_ATOMS: atom_id res chain seq x y z
N MET A 1 8.04 27.69 -6.94
CA MET A 1 7.37 27.45 -5.64
C MET A 1 7.80 26.07 -5.18
N THR A 2 8.34 25.94 -3.97
CA THR A 2 8.67 24.63 -3.39
C THR A 2 7.36 23.95 -3.01
N LEU A 3 7.09 22.76 -3.57
CA LEU A 3 5.90 21.99 -3.22
C LEU A 3 5.97 21.61 -1.73
N GLN A 4 4.86 21.78 -1.00
CA GLN A 4 4.78 21.43 0.41
C GLN A 4 5.01 19.92 0.60
N ASN A 5 5.82 19.55 1.59
CA ASN A 5 6.02 18.15 1.98
C ASN A 5 5.10 17.82 3.16
N TYR A 6 4.18 16.88 2.96
CA TYR A 6 3.23 16.41 3.95
C TYR A 6 3.72 15.15 4.69
N ALA A 7 4.91 14.62 4.42
CA ALA A 7 5.40 13.34 4.96
C ALA A 7 5.17 13.10 6.47
N THR A 8 5.28 14.15 7.29
CA THR A 8 5.09 14.06 8.76
C THR A 8 3.68 13.62 9.15
N ARG A 9 2.68 13.70 8.25
CA ARG A 9 1.31 13.25 8.50
C ARG A 9 1.18 11.77 8.82
N ASP A 10 2.16 10.96 8.42
CA ASP A 10 2.15 9.50 8.62
C ASP A 10 2.91 9.09 9.91
N GLU A 11 3.58 10.01 10.62
CA GLU A 11 4.35 9.72 11.84
C GLU A 11 3.48 9.21 13.01
N SER A 12 2.18 9.48 12.96
CA SER A 12 1.19 8.96 13.90
C SER A 12 0.95 7.46 13.76
N ILE A 13 1.38 6.84 12.65
CA ILE A 13 1.24 5.41 12.37
C ILE A 13 2.53 4.70 12.81
N ARG A 14 2.60 4.36 14.09
CA ARG A 14 3.81 3.83 14.74
C ARG A 14 4.04 2.35 14.47
N ILE A 15 2.98 1.61 14.20
CA ILE A 15 3.00 0.20 13.83
C ILE A 15 2.19 0.06 12.55
N ASN A 16 2.66 -0.73 11.61
CA ASN A 16 1.98 -0.98 10.35
C ASN A 16 2.07 -2.45 9.97
N SER A 17 1.31 -2.83 8.96
CA SER A 17 1.54 -4.05 8.18
C SER A 17 1.34 -3.69 6.72
N TYR A 18 2.10 -4.34 5.84
CA TYR A 18 1.88 -4.26 4.40
C TYR A 18 1.49 -5.64 3.92
N THR A 19 0.28 -5.79 3.38
CA THR A 19 -0.21 -7.07 2.90
C THR A 19 -0.22 -7.09 1.38
N THR A 20 0.43 -8.08 0.77
CA THR A 20 0.36 -8.30 -0.68
C THR A 20 -0.88 -9.09 -1.02
N VAL A 21 -1.55 -8.79 -2.14
CA VAL A 21 -2.84 -9.38 -2.50
C VAL A 21 -2.81 -9.93 -3.93
N LEU A 22 -3.17 -11.21 -4.06
CA LEU A 22 -3.42 -11.88 -5.34
C LEU A 22 -4.88 -12.34 -5.40
N ARG A 23 -5.57 -11.95 -6.48
CA ARG A 23 -6.94 -12.38 -6.76
C ARG A 23 -7.01 -13.87 -7.11
N ARG A 24 -8.14 -14.52 -6.78
CA ARG A 24 -8.51 -15.83 -7.34
C ARG A 24 -8.62 -15.79 -8.85
N ASN A 25 -7.94 -16.69 -9.56
CA ASN A 25 -7.92 -16.72 -11.03
C ASN A 25 -9.32 -16.67 -11.67
N ASP A 26 -10.29 -17.39 -11.09
CA ASP A 26 -11.66 -17.50 -11.62
C ASP A 26 -12.57 -16.28 -11.36
N VAL A 27 -12.15 -15.33 -10.52
CA VAL A 27 -12.94 -14.12 -10.19
C VAL A 27 -12.58 -12.99 -11.17
N PRO A 28 -13.47 -12.48 -12.04
CA PRO A 28 -13.10 -11.37 -12.94
C PRO A 28 -12.44 -10.17 -12.23
N HIS A 29 -11.48 -9.52 -12.88
CA HIS A 29 -10.68 -8.46 -12.24
C HIS A 29 -11.53 -7.28 -11.77
N ASP A 30 -12.52 -6.86 -12.55
CA ASP A 30 -13.45 -5.78 -12.21
C ASP A 30 -14.37 -6.13 -11.03
N VAL A 31 -14.83 -7.38 -10.98
CA VAL A 31 -15.59 -7.93 -9.83
C VAL A 31 -14.73 -7.92 -8.58
N PHE A 32 -13.50 -8.41 -8.66
CA PHE A 32 -12.52 -8.36 -7.57
C PHE A 32 -12.28 -6.93 -7.08
N ALA A 33 -11.91 -6.02 -7.98
CA ALA A 33 -11.54 -4.66 -7.62
C ALA A 33 -12.73 -3.92 -6.98
N THR A 34 -13.94 -4.15 -7.49
CA THR A 34 -15.16 -3.56 -6.94
C THR A 34 -15.51 -4.18 -5.59
N TYR A 35 -15.53 -5.51 -5.47
CA TYR A 35 -15.81 -6.19 -4.20
C TYR A 35 -14.81 -5.78 -3.12
N TRP A 36 -13.53 -5.73 -3.46
CA TRP A 36 -12.48 -5.38 -2.50
C TRP A 36 -12.65 -3.95 -1.98
N ARG A 37 -12.94 -2.98 -2.85
CA ARG A 37 -13.04 -1.58 -2.43
C ARG A 37 -14.41 -1.15 -1.88
N ASP A 38 -15.47 -1.86 -2.24
CA ASP A 38 -16.85 -1.46 -1.92
C ASP A 38 -17.53 -2.38 -0.89
N VAL A 39 -17.01 -3.59 -0.67
CA VAL A 39 -17.56 -4.56 0.29
C VAL A 39 -16.55 -4.88 1.39
N HIS A 40 -15.39 -5.43 1.01
CA HIS A 40 -14.37 -5.85 1.96
C HIS A 40 -13.69 -4.68 2.67
N GLY A 41 -13.40 -3.59 1.95
CA GLY A 41 -12.82 -2.37 2.52
C GLY A 41 -13.65 -1.80 3.68
N PRO A 42 -14.94 -1.50 3.47
CA PRO A 42 -15.82 -1.04 4.53
C PRO A 42 -15.99 -2.04 5.69
N LEU A 43 -15.90 -3.36 5.43
CA LEU A 43 -15.89 -4.37 6.49
C LEU A 43 -14.63 -4.20 7.37
N CYS A 44 -13.45 -4.13 6.76
CA CYS A 44 -12.19 -3.95 7.48
C CYS A 44 -12.17 -2.64 8.29
N SER A 45 -12.62 -1.54 7.70
CA SER A 45 -12.55 -0.22 8.35
C SER A 45 -13.39 -0.11 9.62
N ARG A 46 -14.37 -1.01 9.81
CA ARG A 46 -15.20 -1.07 11.02
C ARG A 46 -14.53 -1.80 12.18
N ILE A 47 -13.41 -2.49 11.95
CA ILE A 47 -12.69 -3.17 13.01
C ILE A 47 -12.02 -2.12 13.92
N PRO A 48 -12.21 -2.19 15.24
CA PRO A 48 -11.63 -1.24 16.17
C PRO A 48 -10.09 -1.32 16.20
N GLY A 49 -9.45 -0.23 16.62
CA GLY A 49 -7.99 -0.12 16.75
C GLY A 49 -7.28 0.48 15.54
N LEU A 50 -7.92 0.53 14.36
CA LEU A 50 -7.30 1.10 13.17
C LEU A 50 -7.00 2.60 13.32
N ALA A 51 -5.75 2.99 13.08
CA ALA A 51 -5.35 4.39 12.87
C ALA A 51 -5.20 4.73 11.38
N TRP A 52 -4.88 3.72 10.56
CA TRP A 52 -4.66 3.82 9.12
C TRP A 52 -5.16 2.55 8.42
N TYR A 53 -5.92 2.73 7.35
CA TYR A 53 -6.31 1.63 6.47
C TYR A 53 -6.45 2.14 5.03
N VAL A 54 -5.59 1.67 4.14
CA VAL A 54 -5.56 2.04 2.72
C VAL A 54 -5.34 0.83 1.84
N GLN A 55 -6.06 0.76 0.73
CA GLN A 55 -5.85 -0.21 -0.34
C GLN A 55 -5.18 0.46 -1.54
N HIS A 56 -4.20 -0.22 -2.12
CA HIS A 56 -3.54 0.12 -3.37
C HIS A 56 -3.89 -0.94 -4.40
N HIS A 57 -4.68 -0.57 -5.41
CA HIS A 57 -5.10 -1.51 -6.46
C HIS A 57 -4.09 -1.46 -7.59
N PHE A 58 -3.55 -2.59 -8.01
CA PHE A 58 -2.57 -2.65 -9.09
C PHE A 58 -3.25 -2.87 -10.45
N SER A 59 -2.64 -2.33 -11.49
CA SER A 59 -3.09 -2.54 -12.87
C SER A 59 -2.58 -3.89 -13.34
N ARG A 60 -3.46 -4.70 -13.92
CA ARG A 60 -3.07 -6.01 -14.49
C ARG A 60 -2.35 -5.85 -15.84
N GLU A 61 -2.71 -4.80 -16.57
CA GLU A 61 -1.99 -4.32 -17.75
C GLU A 61 -1.12 -3.13 -17.33
N GLN A 62 0.17 -3.17 -17.68
CA GLN A 62 1.16 -2.24 -17.15
C GLN A 62 2.05 -1.68 -18.27
N ASP A 63 2.60 -0.50 -18.05
CA ASP A 63 3.70 0.03 -18.86
C ASP A 63 4.91 -0.91 -18.74
N ALA A 64 5.58 -1.22 -19.85
CA ALA A 64 6.79 -2.04 -19.86
C ALA A 64 7.99 -1.36 -19.15
N HIS A 65 7.89 -0.07 -18.80
CA HIS A 65 9.01 0.70 -18.29
C HIS A 65 8.90 1.13 -16.82
N LEU A 66 8.02 0.52 -16.01
CA LEU A 66 7.75 1.00 -14.64
C LEU A 66 8.98 1.15 -13.75
N TRP A 67 9.96 0.25 -13.89
CA TRP A 67 11.28 0.36 -13.26
C TRP A 67 12.34 0.08 -14.33
N PRO A 68 13.49 0.78 -14.32
CA PRO A 68 14.52 0.56 -15.32
C PRO A 68 15.19 -0.80 -15.13
N GLU A 69 15.71 -1.33 -16.24
CA GLU A 69 16.55 -2.52 -16.22
C GLU A 69 17.86 -2.22 -15.49
N VAL A 70 18.18 -3.07 -14.51
CA VAL A 70 19.43 -3.01 -13.74
C VAL A 70 20.14 -4.34 -13.93
N ASP A 71 21.41 -4.30 -14.31
CA ASP A 71 22.18 -5.51 -14.56
C ASP A 71 22.17 -6.46 -13.35
N GLY A 72 21.90 -7.73 -13.62
CA GLY A 72 21.76 -8.78 -12.63
C GLY A 72 20.49 -8.75 -11.77
N VAL A 73 19.61 -7.74 -11.87
CA VAL A 73 18.32 -7.67 -11.16
C VAL A 73 17.22 -8.24 -12.03
N THR A 74 16.39 -9.12 -11.47
CA THR A 74 15.31 -9.81 -12.22
C THR A 74 13.96 -9.67 -11.52
N PRO A 75 12.81 -9.71 -12.21
CA PRO A 75 11.53 -9.78 -11.51
C PRO A 75 11.41 -11.00 -10.61
N LEU A 76 10.54 -10.94 -9.60
CA LEU A 76 10.20 -12.12 -8.79
C LEU A 76 9.43 -13.12 -9.67
N PRO A 77 9.82 -14.40 -9.71
CA PRO A 77 9.15 -15.41 -10.54
C PRO A 77 7.68 -15.61 -10.16
N GLY A 78 6.77 -15.57 -11.14
CA GLY A 78 5.34 -15.79 -10.91
C GLY A 78 4.67 -14.74 -10.01
N TYR A 79 5.35 -13.63 -9.72
CA TYR A 79 4.91 -12.64 -8.76
C TYR A 79 4.04 -11.57 -9.42
N ILE A 80 2.79 -11.94 -9.65
CA ILE A 80 1.74 -11.05 -10.15
C ILE A 80 0.85 -10.74 -8.94
N LEU A 81 0.51 -9.47 -8.74
CA LEU A 81 -0.36 -9.02 -7.66
C LEU A 81 -1.47 -8.16 -8.23
N ASP A 82 -2.65 -8.23 -7.61
CA ASP A 82 -3.78 -7.34 -7.93
C ASP A 82 -3.84 -6.15 -6.96
N GLY A 83 -3.03 -6.15 -5.89
CA GLY A 83 -2.83 -4.98 -5.05
C GLY A 83 -1.97 -5.21 -3.82
N GLY A 84 -1.94 -4.19 -2.98
CA GLY A 84 -1.45 -4.28 -1.62
C GLY A 84 -2.29 -3.42 -0.68
N VAL A 85 -2.18 -3.67 0.62
CA VAL A 85 -2.98 -2.99 1.62
C VAL A 85 -2.14 -2.71 2.86
N GLU A 86 -2.32 -1.52 3.43
CA GLU A 86 -1.69 -1.14 4.68
C GLU A 86 -2.72 -1.10 5.80
N ILE A 87 -2.38 -1.70 6.92
CA ILE A 87 -3.15 -1.64 8.17
C ILE A 87 -2.22 -1.13 9.27
N GLY A 88 -2.50 0.08 9.76
CA GLY A 88 -1.65 0.79 10.70
C GLY A 88 -2.34 1.22 11.99
N PHE A 89 -1.53 1.34 13.03
CA PHE A 89 -1.94 1.54 14.41
C PHE A 89 -1.11 2.67 15.05
N ALA A 90 -1.72 3.40 16.00
CA ALA A 90 -0.98 4.43 16.72
C ALA A 90 -0.06 3.82 17.80
N ASP A 91 -0.43 2.67 18.34
CA ASP A 91 0.33 1.96 19.37
C ASP A 91 0.01 0.44 19.39
N VAL A 92 0.67 -0.27 20.31
CA VAL A 92 0.53 -1.73 20.47
C VAL A 92 -0.83 -2.14 21.03
N ALA A 93 -1.49 -1.26 21.80
CA ALA A 93 -2.80 -1.55 22.39
C ALA A 93 -3.88 -1.50 21.31
N ASP A 94 -3.84 -0.49 20.43
CA ASP A 94 -4.66 -0.42 19.22
C ASP A 94 -4.50 -1.68 18.34
N GLN A 95 -3.26 -2.12 18.12
CA GLN A 95 -2.99 -3.33 17.34
C GLN A 95 -3.59 -4.58 17.99
N ALA A 96 -3.51 -4.72 19.31
CA ALA A 96 -4.11 -5.84 20.04
C ALA A 96 -5.63 -5.87 19.88
N VAL A 97 -6.29 -4.72 20.05
CA VAL A 97 -7.75 -4.58 19.84
C VAL A 97 -8.16 -5.02 18.43
N PHE A 98 -7.39 -4.63 17.41
CA PHE A 98 -7.66 -5.07 16.03
C PHE A 98 -7.50 -6.58 15.87
N LYS A 99 -6.41 -7.15 16.40
CA LYS A 99 -6.12 -8.60 16.31
C LYS A 99 -7.22 -9.44 16.96
N ASP A 100 -7.76 -8.99 18.08
CA ASP A 100 -8.85 -9.68 18.78
C ASP A 100 -10.17 -9.65 18.00
N ALA A 101 -10.40 -8.61 17.19
CA ALA A 101 -11.65 -8.39 16.45
C ALA A 101 -11.59 -8.79 14.96
N SER A 102 -10.41 -9.07 14.40
CA SER A 102 -10.21 -9.21 12.95
C SER A 102 -10.64 -10.55 12.33
N SER A 103 -11.04 -11.52 13.14
CA SER A 103 -11.50 -12.83 12.63
C SER A 103 -12.64 -12.73 11.61
N ILE A 104 -13.55 -11.75 11.77
CA ILE A 104 -14.64 -11.50 10.83
C ILE A 104 -14.14 -11.05 9.45
N LEU A 105 -13.07 -10.25 9.41
CA LEU A 105 -12.45 -9.79 8.16
C LEU A 105 -11.83 -10.97 7.40
N PHE A 106 -11.08 -11.81 8.11
CA PHE A 106 -10.39 -12.94 7.50
C PHE A 106 -11.37 -13.95 6.88
N SER A 107 -12.57 -14.08 7.44
CA SER A 107 -13.61 -14.95 6.88
C SER A 107 -14.11 -14.52 5.48
N ASP A 108 -13.95 -13.24 5.12
CA ASP A 108 -14.39 -12.69 3.83
C ASP A 108 -13.32 -12.82 2.74
N GLU A 109 -12.04 -12.87 3.12
CA GLU A 109 -10.90 -12.96 2.18
C GLU A 109 -11.02 -14.12 1.18
N GLN A 110 -11.59 -15.24 1.64
CA GLN A 110 -11.78 -16.45 0.83
C GLN A 110 -12.61 -16.22 -0.43
N ASN A 111 -13.44 -15.18 -0.48
CA ASN A 111 -14.34 -14.92 -1.60
C ASN A 111 -13.60 -14.41 -2.84
N MET A 112 -12.47 -13.72 -2.66
CA MET A 112 -11.79 -13.01 -3.76
C MET A 112 -10.27 -13.16 -3.79
N PHE A 113 -9.62 -13.52 -2.68
CA PHE A 113 -8.18 -13.70 -2.64
C PHE A 113 -7.77 -15.16 -2.85
N ALA A 114 -6.77 -15.37 -3.71
CA ALA A 114 -6.03 -16.62 -3.76
C ALA A 114 -4.89 -16.62 -2.76
N GLU A 115 -4.26 -15.46 -2.53
CA GLU A 115 -3.12 -15.33 -1.63
C GLU A 115 -3.10 -13.94 -0.98
N THR A 116 -2.87 -13.90 0.33
CA THR A 116 -2.58 -12.67 1.10
C THR A 116 -1.41 -12.92 2.04
N LEU A 117 -0.39 -12.06 2.04
CA LEU A 117 0.75 -12.16 2.96
C LEU A 117 0.90 -10.85 3.71
N ALA A 118 0.57 -10.84 5.01
CA ALA A 118 0.72 -9.67 5.87
C ALA A 118 2.15 -9.59 6.43
N TYR A 119 2.92 -8.63 5.91
CA TYR A 119 4.27 -8.35 6.37
C TYR A 119 4.24 -7.33 7.52
N ASP A 120 4.71 -7.75 8.70
CA ASP A 120 4.72 -6.91 9.90
C ASP A 120 5.76 -5.79 9.83
N LEU A 121 5.34 -4.57 10.14
CA LEU A 121 6.18 -3.38 10.27
C LEU A 121 6.08 -2.86 11.71
N PRO A 122 6.80 -3.46 12.67
CA PRO A 122 6.69 -3.10 14.09
C PRO A 122 7.11 -1.65 14.38
N ASN A 123 7.91 -1.05 13.50
CA ASN A 123 8.34 0.35 13.58
C ASN A 123 7.61 1.25 12.57
N GLY A 124 6.50 0.79 12.00
CA GLY A 124 5.74 1.51 10.99
C GLY A 124 6.45 1.59 9.64
N SER A 125 5.94 2.44 8.77
CA SER A 125 6.54 2.72 7.46
C SER A 125 7.10 4.13 7.44
N MET A 126 8.07 4.37 6.56
CA MET A 126 8.75 5.65 6.47
C MET A 126 8.29 6.42 5.25
N THR A 127 7.63 7.56 5.43
CA THR A 127 7.37 8.50 4.34
C THR A 127 8.49 9.53 4.32
N LEU A 128 9.32 9.53 3.27
CA LEU A 128 10.41 10.50 3.11
C LEU A 128 9.92 11.78 2.40
N LEU A 129 8.97 11.60 1.48
CA LEU A 129 8.39 12.67 0.70
C LEU A 129 6.93 12.37 0.43
N ASP A 130 6.06 13.36 0.59
CA ASP A 130 4.70 13.34 0.06
C ASP A 130 4.26 14.75 -0.32
N ARG A 131 4.15 15.03 -1.62
CA ARG A 131 3.71 16.31 -2.17
C ARG A 131 2.20 16.32 -2.46
N TRP A 132 1.49 15.23 -2.16
CA TRP A 132 0.07 15.11 -2.42
C TRP A 132 -0.74 15.61 -1.22
N ALA A 133 -1.46 16.72 -1.42
CA ALA A 133 -2.16 17.42 -0.37
C ALA A 133 -3.32 16.61 0.24
N ASP A 134 -4.02 15.79 -0.56
CA ASP A 134 -5.12 14.97 -0.07
C ASP A 134 -4.59 13.81 0.80
N PRO A 135 -4.97 13.74 2.10
CA PRO A 135 -4.52 12.70 3.02
C PRO A 135 -5.31 11.39 2.90
N ALA A 136 -6.42 11.37 2.17
CA ALA A 136 -7.28 10.21 2.05
C ALA A 136 -7.84 10.03 0.61
N PRO A 137 -6.96 9.72 -0.37
CA PRO A 137 -7.40 9.46 -1.74
C PRO A 137 -8.48 8.37 -1.81
N ASN A 138 -9.42 8.53 -2.75
CA ASN A 138 -10.49 7.56 -2.99
C ASN A 138 -10.70 7.33 -4.51
N GLY A 139 -9.68 6.78 -5.16
CA GLY A 139 -9.69 6.46 -6.59
C GLY A 139 -8.37 6.81 -7.27
N LYS A 140 -8.46 7.22 -8.53
CA LYS A 140 -7.34 7.77 -9.30
C LYS A 140 -7.16 9.23 -8.95
N ASP A 141 -5.94 9.64 -8.65
CA ASP A 141 -5.58 11.01 -8.30
C ASP A 141 -4.77 11.73 -9.39
N GLY A 142 -4.58 11.07 -10.54
CA GLY A 142 -3.89 11.62 -11.71
C GLY A 142 -2.36 11.51 -11.65
N LEU A 143 -1.80 10.99 -10.55
CA LEU A 143 -0.37 10.74 -10.42
C LEU A 143 0.02 9.42 -11.10
N ASP A 144 1.26 9.36 -11.58
CA ASP A 144 1.89 8.10 -12.00
C ASP A 144 2.45 7.38 -10.77
N ARG A 145 1.65 6.48 -10.22
CA ARG A 145 1.94 5.76 -8.97
C ARG A 145 2.42 4.35 -9.24
N ILE A 146 3.48 3.96 -8.53
CA ILE A 146 4.15 2.67 -8.70
C ILE A 146 4.47 2.10 -7.33
N HIS A 147 4.25 0.79 -7.16
CA HIS A 147 4.80 0.02 -6.06
C HIS A 147 5.96 -0.82 -6.56
N LEU A 148 7.11 -0.71 -5.89
CA LEU A 148 8.31 -1.47 -6.18
C LEU A 148 8.53 -2.45 -5.05
N HIS A 149 8.62 -3.73 -5.38
CA HIS A 149 8.79 -4.82 -4.44
C HIS A 149 10.18 -5.41 -4.65
N PHE A 150 11.02 -5.35 -3.61
CA PHE A 150 12.42 -5.72 -3.66
C PHE A 150 12.73 -6.94 -2.81
N SER A 151 13.63 -7.78 -3.30
CA SER A 151 14.23 -8.88 -2.53
C SER A 151 15.75 -8.70 -2.46
N PRO A 152 16.38 -9.05 -1.33
CA PRO A 152 17.82 -8.88 -1.14
C PRO A 152 18.64 -9.84 -2.01
N ARG A 153 19.82 -9.40 -2.47
CA ARG A 153 20.81 -10.24 -3.18
C ARG A 153 21.54 -11.22 -2.29
N HIS A 154 21.77 -10.81 -1.06
CA HIS A 154 22.60 -11.50 -0.09
C HIS A 154 21.85 -11.59 1.23
N ASP A 155 22.30 -12.47 2.12
CA ASP A 155 21.69 -12.64 3.45
C ASP A 155 21.99 -11.46 4.40
N ASP A 156 22.78 -10.47 3.95
CA ASP A 156 22.98 -9.20 4.65
C ASP A 156 21.77 -8.28 4.46
N ILE A 157 20.69 -8.59 5.19
CA ILE A 157 19.43 -7.84 5.17
C ILE A 157 19.63 -6.41 5.66
N ALA A 158 20.55 -6.18 6.61
CA ALA A 158 20.81 -4.85 7.14
C ALA A 158 21.42 -3.93 6.07
N ALA A 159 22.45 -4.40 5.34
CA ALA A 159 23.03 -3.63 4.24
C ALA A 159 22.02 -3.35 3.13
N PHE A 160 21.15 -4.32 2.80
CA PHE A 160 20.06 -4.12 1.84
C PHE A 160 19.08 -3.04 2.28
N GLN A 161 18.62 -3.07 3.53
CA GLN A 161 17.69 -2.09 4.09
C GLN A 161 18.31 -0.69 4.20
N THR A 162 19.58 -0.59 4.62
CA THR A 162 20.36 0.65 4.64
C THR A 162 20.46 1.24 3.24
N PHE A 163 20.83 0.44 2.23
CA PHE A 163 20.88 0.92 0.84
C PHE A 163 19.52 1.44 0.36
N LEU A 164 18.43 0.69 0.59
CA LEU A 164 17.10 1.13 0.15
C LEU A 164 16.67 2.45 0.80
N LYS A 165 16.99 2.65 2.08
CA LYS A 165 16.60 3.82 2.86
C LYS A 165 17.50 5.02 2.59
N ASP A 166 18.79 4.84 2.83
CA ASP A 166 19.74 5.95 2.97
C ASP A 166 20.33 6.38 1.61
N ASP A 167 20.33 5.48 0.61
CA ASP A 167 20.81 5.79 -0.74
C ASP A 167 19.64 5.94 -1.72
N LEU A 168 18.86 4.88 -1.96
CA LEU A 168 17.86 4.85 -3.03
C LEU A 168 16.67 5.77 -2.71
N ALA A 169 15.99 5.56 -1.58
CA ALA A 169 14.83 6.36 -1.20
C ALA A 169 15.20 7.83 -0.95
N ALA A 170 16.37 8.10 -0.36
CA ALA A 170 16.87 9.46 -0.16
C ALA A 170 17.13 10.17 -1.50
N THR A 171 17.76 9.51 -2.47
CA THR A 171 17.98 10.06 -3.82
C THR A 171 16.65 10.36 -4.52
N LEU A 172 15.67 9.45 -4.42
CA LEU A 172 14.33 9.67 -4.95
C LEU A 172 13.64 10.88 -4.28
N ALA A 173 13.68 10.97 -2.95
CA ALA A 173 13.02 12.03 -2.19
C ALA A 173 13.63 13.43 -2.42
N ALA A 174 14.92 13.50 -2.78
CA ALA A 174 15.60 14.76 -3.09
C ALA A 174 15.20 15.34 -4.46
N SER A 175 14.63 14.52 -5.36
CA SER A 175 14.30 14.93 -6.72
C SER A 175 13.07 15.87 -6.79
N PRO A 176 13.10 16.93 -7.62
CA PRO A 176 11.92 17.76 -7.87
C PRO A 176 10.83 17.03 -8.70
N GLU A 177 11.18 15.96 -9.41
CA GLU A 177 10.23 15.20 -10.25
C GLU A 177 9.39 14.19 -9.46
N VAL A 178 9.91 13.73 -8.31
CA VAL A 178 9.25 12.71 -7.48
C VAL A 178 8.20 13.37 -6.59
N TRP A 179 6.99 12.83 -6.57
CA TRP A 179 5.87 13.35 -5.77
C TRP A 179 5.72 12.65 -4.43
N LYS A 180 6.05 11.36 -4.37
CA LYS A 180 5.94 10.58 -3.13
C LYS A 180 7.02 9.53 -3.06
N VAL A 181 7.59 9.34 -1.88
CA VAL A 181 8.46 8.21 -1.53
C VAL A 181 8.04 7.73 -0.15
N ARG A 182 7.46 6.54 -0.10
CA ARG A 182 7.16 5.82 1.14
C ARG A 182 7.78 4.44 1.09
N LEU A 183 8.53 4.09 2.13
CA LEU A 183 9.30 2.86 2.22
C LEU A 183 8.76 2.00 3.35
N HIS A 184 8.52 0.73 3.02
CA HIS A 184 8.15 -0.33 3.92
C HIS A 184 9.35 -1.29 4.03
N LEU A 185 9.89 -1.43 5.23
CA LEU A 185 10.96 -2.38 5.57
C LEU A 185 10.44 -3.36 6.63
N PRO A 186 9.64 -4.36 6.23
CA PRO A 186 9.04 -5.29 7.18
C PRO A 186 10.06 -6.17 7.88
N ALA A 187 9.64 -6.76 9.00
CA ALA A 187 10.32 -7.91 9.57
C ALA A 187 10.26 -9.11 8.60
N GLN A 188 11.11 -10.11 8.85
CA GLN A 188 11.04 -11.37 8.10
C GLN A 188 9.65 -11.99 8.24
N TYR A 189 9.05 -12.41 7.11
CA TYR A 189 7.79 -13.14 7.12
C TYR A 189 7.97 -14.51 7.79
N ASP A 190 7.12 -14.81 8.76
CA ASP A 190 7.15 -16.07 9.50
C ASP A 190 6.18 -17.10 8.91
N ASN A 191 6.71 -18.01 8.08
CA ASN A 191 5.92 -19.12 7.53
C ASN A 191 5.49 -20.15 8.60
N ALA A 192 6.05 -20.13 9.82
CA ALA A 192 5.59 -20.98 10.92
C ALA A 192 4.34 -20.41 11.61
N ALA A 193 4.08 -19.11 11.44
CA ALA A 193 2.89 -18.42 11.93
C ALA A 193 2.28 -17.58 10.78
N PRO A 194 1.78 -18.22 9.71
CA PRO A 194 1.29 -17.52 8.53
C PRO A 194 0.14 -16.58 8.89
N SER A 195 0.15 -15.39 8.30
CA SER A 195 -0.79 -14.31 8.58
C SER A 195 -1.22 -13.61 7.29
N PRO A 196 -2.53 -13.30 7.14
CA PRO A 196 -3.63 -13.56 8.08
C PRO A 196 -4.08 -15.04 8.11
N PRO A 197 -4.79 -15.52 9.14
CA PRO A 197 -5.31 -16.89 9.19
C PRO A 197 -6.67 -17.01 8.47
N ALA A 198 -6.73 -16.62 7.19
CA ALA A 198 -7.97 -16.68 6.43
C ALA A 198 -8.25 -18.10 5.88
N PRO A 199 -9.50 -18.59 5.95
CA PRO A 199 -9.83 -19.90 5.39
C PRO A 199 -9.69 -19.88 3.87
N ASN A 200 -9.20 -20.97 3.26
CA ASN A 200 -9.14 -21.15 1.81
C ASN A 200 -8.31 -20.10 1.03
N VAL A 201 -7.39 -19.40 1.70
CA VAL A 201 -6.46 -18.43 1.12
C VAL A 201 -5.02 -18.87 1.42
N ALA A 202 -4.11 -18.67 0.48
CA ALA A 202 -2.69 -18.98 0.68
C ALA A 202 -1.98 -17.86 1.45
N HIS A 203 -1.11 -18.24 2.39
CA HIS A 203 -0.40 -17.32 3.29
C HIS A 203 1.07 -17.74 3.48
N PHE A 204 1.69 -18.31 2.44
CA PHE A 204 3.06 -18.79 2.51
C PHE A 204 3.96 -17.97 1.59
N ALA A 205 5.04 -17.42 2.15
CA ALA A 205 6.09 -16.74 1.39
C ALA A 205 7.08 -17.75 0.82
N SER A 206 7.44 -17.58 -0.46
CA SER A 206 8.66 -18.21 -0.99
C SER A 206 9.91 -17.62 -0.32
N SER A 207 11.06 -18.28 -0.46
CA SER A 207 12.34 -17.81 0.08
C SER A 207 12.71 -16.39 -0.36
N GLU A 208 12.38 -16.03 -1.60
CA GLU A 208 12.67 -14.71 -2.16
C GLU A 208 11.75 -13.62 -1.58
N ARG A 209 10.62 -14.03 -0.99
CA ARG A 209 9.56 -13.14 -0.49
C ARG A 209 9.58 -13.01 1.04
N THR A 210 10.43 -13.72 1.78
CA THR A 210 10.47 -13.62 3.25
C THR A 210 11.06 -12.30 3.75
N HIS A 211 11.96 -11.68 2.99
CA HIS A 211 12.60 -10.40 3.30
C HIS A 211 12.21 -9.30 2.29
N LEU A 212 10.94 -9.29 1.89
CA LEU A 212 10.42 -8.33 0.93
C LEU A 212 10.49 -6.90 1.48
N ALA A 213 11.02 -5.96 0.71
CA ALA A 213 10.85 -4.53 0.96
C ALA A 213 9.90 -3.95 -0.09
N VAL A 214 9.09 -2.95 0.29
CA VAL A 214 8.14 -2.30 -0.62
C VAL A 214 8.36 -0.81 -0.62
N MET A 215 8.34 -0.19 -1.80
CA MET A 215 8.42 1.26 -1.96
C MET A 215 7.24 1.76 -2.79
N GLU A 216 6.43 2.65 -2.22
CA GLU A 216 5.47 3.46 -2.97
C GLU A 216 6.21 4.68 -3.52
N LEU A 217 6.09 4.86 -4.84
CA LEU A 217 6.70 5.94 -5.60
C LEU A 217 5.62 6.63 -6.45
N ALA A 218 5.63 7.95 -6.51
CA ALA A 218 4.73 8.69 -7.39
C ALA A 218 5.47 9.77 -8.18
N PHE A 219 5.02 10.03 -9.40
CA PHE A 219 5.44 11.15 -10.26
C PHE A 219 4.22 11.90 -10.77
N ALA A 220 4.45 13.09 -11.35
CA ALA A 220 3.36 13.84 -12.00
C ALA A 220 2.72 13.06 -13.16
N ASN A 221 3.53 12.29 -13.91
CA ASN A 221 3.11 11.48 -15.05
C ASN A 221 4.26 10.53 -15.47
N PRO A 222 4.01 9.55 -16.37
CA PRO A 222 5.03 8.61 -16.82
C PRO A 222 6.23 9.25 -17.54
N LEU A 223 6.06 10.42 -18.17
CA LEU A 223 7.17 11.11 -18.84
C LEU A 223 8.16 11.69 -17.81
N ALA A 224 7.65 12.32 -16.74
CA ALA A 224 8.47 12.82 -15.64
C ALA A 224 9.27 11.69 -14.98
N ARG A 225 8.63 10.53 -14.76
CA ARG A 225 9.30 9.33 -14.27
C ARG A 225 10.45 8.89 -15.17
N ARG A 226 10.20 8.76 -16.48
CA ARG A 226 11.23 8.34 -17.44
C ARG A 226 12.38 9.33 -17.54
N ALA A 227 12.07 10.64 -17.50
CA ALA A 227 13.09 11.68 -17.48
C ALA A 227 13.96 11.58 -16.23
N PHE A 228 13.35 11.34 -15.06
CA PHE A 228 14.09 11.13 -13.81
C PHE A 228 14.97 9.87 -13.87
N TYR A 229 14.49 8.74 -14.40
CA TYR A 229 15.35 7.55 -14.54
C TYR A 229 16.54 7.77 -15.47
N ALA A 230 16.45 8.68 -16.43
CA ALA A 230 17.56 9.04 -17.31
C ALA A 230 18.55 10.06 -16.67
N SER A 231 18.25 10.59 -15.49
CA SER A 231 19.06 11.62 -14.85
C SER A 231 20.32 11.05 -14.19
N GLU A 232 21.36 11.87 -14.04
CA GLU A 232 22.63 11.46 -13.41
C GLU A 232 22.40 11.00 -11.96
N GLU A 233 21.48 11.65 -11.25
CA GLU A 233 21.12 11.32 -9.87
C GLU A 233 20.61 9.89 -9.76
N PHE A 234 19.65 9.48 -10.60
CA PHE A 234 19.16 8.11 -10.57
C PHE A 234 20.23 7.13 -11.05
N GLN A 235 20.93 7.44 -12.15
CA GLN A 235 21.96 6.57 -12.72
C GLN A 235 23.10 6.29 -11.73
N SER A 236 23.42 7.24 -10.84
CA SER A 236 24.41 7.03 -9.78
C SER A 236 24.07 5.89 -8.81
N THR A 237 22.78 5.54 -8.69
CA THR A 237 22.30 4.47 -7.78
C THR A 237 22.33 3.09 -8.43
N VAL A 238 22.34 2.98 -9.77
CA VAL A 238 22.12 1.73 -10.52
C VAL A 238 23.13 0.64 -10.17
N ALA A 239 24.41 1.00 -10.06
CA ALA A 239 25.44 0.03 -9.68
C ALA A 239 25.23 -0.53 -8.27
N ALA A 240 24.73 0.29 -7.33
CA ALA A 240 24.41 -0.13 -5.98
C ALA A 240 23.13 -0.98 -5.93
N GLN A 241 22.12 -0.64 -6.75
CA GLN A 241 20.94 -1.49 -6.94
C GLN A 241 21.34 -2.92 -7.34
N GLY A 242 22.22 -3.07 -8.34
CA GLY A 242 22.73 -4.37 -8.78
C GLY A 242 23.47 -5.15 -7.68
N ARG A 243 24.13 -4.47 -6.74
CA ARG A 243 24.83 -5.12 -5.61
C ARG A 243 23.89 -5.60 -4.50
N HIS A 244 22.84 -4.85 -4.19
CA HIS A 244 22.00 -5.12 -3.02
C HIS A 244 20.67 -5.81 -3.35
N ILE A 245 20.14 -5.60 -4.54
CA ILE A 245 18.82 -6.10 -4.95
C ILE A 245 19.00 -7.36 -5.81
N ARG A 246 18.35 -8.47 -5.44
CA ARG A 246 18.21 -9.65 -6.31
C ARG A 246 17.06 -9.47 -7.28
N HIS A 247 15.92 -9.11 -6.70
CA HIS A 247 14.68 -8.98 -7.42
C HIS A 247 14.03 -7.62 -7.23
N ALA A 248 13.50 -7.08 -8.33
CA ALA A 248 12.68 -5.88 -8.34
C ALA A 248 11.46 -6.15 -9.22
N SER A 249 10.27 -6.08 -8.64
CA SER A 249 8.99 -6.18 -9.37
C SER A 249 8.23 -4.88 -9.20
N ALA A 250 7.79 -4.30 -10.30
CA ALA A 250 7.09 -3.03 -10.31
C ALA A 250 5.61 -3.23 -10.65
N PHE A 251 4.74 -2.46 -9.99
CA PHE A 251 3.29 -2.51 -10.19
C PHE A 251 2.75 -1.09 -10.37
N ALA A 252 2.10 -0.82 -11.51
CA ALA A 252 1.37 0.43 -11.71
C ALA A 252 0.12 0.44 -10.84
N VAL A 253 -0.11 1.51 -10.08
CA VAL A 253 -1.28 1.62 -9.20
C VAL A 253 -2.46 2.23 -9.98
N SER A 254 -3.54 1.47 -10.10
CA SER A 254 -4.78 1.87 -10.78
C SER A 254 -5.71 2.71 -9.90
N GLY A 255 -5.50 2.71 -8.58
CA GLY A 255 -6.24 3.54 -7.63
C GLY A 255 -5.79 3.32 -6.19
N VAL A 256 -5.93 4.37 -5.37
CA VAL A 256 -5.66 4.37 -3.93
C VAL A 256 -6.96 4.68 -3.20
N TYR A 257 -7.29 3.86 -2.20
CA TYR A 257 -8.56 3.96 -1.48
C TYR A 257 -8.30 3.95 0.02
N THR A 258 -8.44 5.11 0.65
CA THR A 258 -8.27 5.29 2.09
C THR A 258 -9.60 5.19 2.81
N TYR A 259 -9.68 4.30 3.80
CA TYR A 259 -10.89 4.03 4.56
C TYR A 259 -10.80 4.50 6.00
N VAL A 260 -9.60 4.49 6.59
CA VAL A 260 -9.33 5.02 7.94
C VAL A 260 -8.11 5.92 7.89
N ARG A 261 -8.23 7.10 8.47
CA ARG A 261 -7.13 8.06 8.63
C ARG A 261 -7.21 8.68 10.01
N ASN A 262 -6.09 8.69 10.74
CA ASN A 262 -5.99 9.30 12.07
C ASN A 262 -7.08 8.81 13.04
N LYS A 263 -7.36 7.50 13.03
CA LYS A 263 -8.44 6.84 13.82
C LYS A 263 -9.88 7.24 13.43
N THR A 264 -10.05 7.94 12.32
CA THR A 264 -11.36 8.37 11.83
C THR A 264 -11.71 7.65 10.53
N LEU A 265 -12.95 7.17 10.43
CA LEU A 265 -13.50 6.63 9.19
C LEU A 265 -13.58 7.73 8.13
N THR A 266 -13.13 7.43 6.92
CA THR A 266 -13.47 8.25 5.75
C THR A 266 -14.88 7.93 5.28
N THR A 267 -15.44 8.74 4.38
CA THR A 267 -16.72 8.41 3.73
C THR A 267 -16.65 7.06 3.01
N ALA A 268 -15.48 6.70 2.44
CA ALA A 268 -15.25 5.40 1.83
C ALA A 268 -15.19 4.28 2.87
N GLY A 269 -14.56 4.49 4.03
CA GLY A 269 -14.63 3.56 5.17
C GLY A 269 -16.06 3.29 5.63
N LEU A 270 -16.87 4.33 5.68
CA LEU A 270 -18.24 4.19 6.14
C LEU A 270 -19.13 3.42 5.14
N ARG A 271 -18.93 3.59 3.82
CA ARG A 271 -19.95 3.19 2.82
C ARG A 271 -19.43 2.50 1.55
N GLY A 272 -18.12 2.35 1.39
CA GLY A 272 -17.50 1.91 0.15
C GLY A 272 -17.01 3.07 -0.71
N SER A 273 -15.97 2.80 -1.49
CA SER A 273 -15.32 3.77 -2.36
C SER A 273 -16.29 4.43 -3.34
N ARG A 274 -17.11 3.65 -4.05
CA ARG A 274 -18.00 4.15 -5.10
C ARG A 274 -19.09 5.05 -4.53
N ALA A 275 -19.66 4.70 -3.39
CA ALA A 275 -20.64 5.54 -2.71
C ALA A 275 -20.04 6.90 -2.33
N ALA A 276 -18.82 6.90 -1.77
CA ALA A 276 -18.10 8.13 -1.45
C ALA A 276 -17.80 8.98 -2.69
N GLN A 277 -17.42 8.37 -3.82
CA GLN A 277 -17.22 9.08 -5.08
C GLN A 277 -18.51 9.75 -5.58
N LEU A 278 -19.65 9.06 -5.50
CA LEU A 278 -20.94 9.61 -5.92
C LEU A 278 -21.37 10.80 -5.06
N ILE A 279 -21.11 10.75 -3.75
CA ILE A 279 -21.39 11.86 -2.83
C ILE A 279 -20.61 13.12 -3.23
N VAL A 280 -19.31 12.97 -3.50
CA VAL A 280 -18.46 14.07 -3.97
C VAL A 280 -18.92 14.58 -5.33
N LEU A 281 -19.16 13.68 -6.28
CA LEU A 281 -19.56 14.04 -7.65
C LEU A 281 -20.87 14.82 -7.70
N LEU A 282 -21.85 14.46 -6.86
CA LEU A 282 -23.14 15.15 -6.77
C LEU A 282 -23.12 16.37 -5.85
N GLY A 283 -22.05 16.60 -5.09
CA GLY A 283 -22.02 17.62 -4.04
C GLY A 283 -23.07 17.35 -2.94
N ALA A 284 -23.32 16.08 -2.62
CA ALA A 284 -24.36 15.66 -1.67
C ALA A 284 -23.94 15.91 -0.21
N ASN A 285 -23.75 17.17 0.16
CA ASN A 285 -23.21 17.62 1.46
C ASN A 285 -23.99 17.09 2.68
N ASN A 286 -25.29 16.82 2.53
CA ASN A 286 -26.09 16.22 3.60
C ASN A 286 -25.70 14.76 3.92
N GLN A 287 -24.96 14.08 3.05
CA GLN A 287 -24.53 12.69 3.26
C GLN A 287 -23.26 12.56 4.10
N ILE A 288 -22.63 13.67 4.47
CA ILE A 288 -21.45 13.73 5.36
C ILE A 288 -21.78 14.49 6.65
N SER A 289 -23.07 14.66 6.98
CA SER A 289 -23.46 15.26 8.25
C SER A 289 -23.24 14.28 9.41
N PRO A 290 -22.95 14.78 10.63
CA PRO A 290 -22.73 13.93 11.80
C PRO A 290 -23.88 12.96 12.10
N ASP A 291 -25.14 13.37 11.85
CA ASP A 291 -26.31 12.54 12.07
C ASP A 291 -26.38 11.35 11.10
N VAL A 292 -26.03 11.57 9.82
CA VAL A 292 -25.99 10.51 8.81
C VAL A 292 -24.81 9.57 9.07
N GLU A 293 -23.65 10.11 9.43
CA GLU A 293 -22.47 9.32 9.79
C GLU A 293 -22.76 8.41 11.00
N HIS A 294 -23.37 8.97 12.05
CA HIS A 294 -23.75 8.21 13.23
C HIS A 294 -24.79 7.14 12.91
N LEU A 295 -25.82 7.46 12.11
CA LEU A 295 -26.82 6.48 11.68
C LEU A 295 -26.20 5.32 10.93
N LEU A 296 -25.27 5.59 10.01
CA LEU A 296 -24.60 4.54 9.23
C LEU A 296 -23.61 3.71 10.07
N GLN A 297 -23.03 4.31 11.10
CA GLN A 297 -22.07 3.62 11.96
C GLN A 297 -22.75 2.77 13.04
N PHE A 298 -23.83 3.27 13.65
CA PHE A 298 -24.43 2.67 14.84
C PHE A 298 -25.86 2.18 14.64
N GLY A 299 -26.50 2.48 13.50
CA GLY A 299 -27.88 2.08 13.21
C GLY A 299 -28.93 2.82 14.04
N THR A 300 -28.59 3.95 14.65
CA THR A 300 -29.48 4.77 15.49
C THR A 300 -29.41 6.23 15.09
N ASN A 301 -30.46 7.02 15.34
CA ASN A 301 -30.39 8.48 15.19
C ASN A 301 -29.79 9.09 16.46
N ARG A 302 -29.08 10.23 16.33
CA ARG A 302 -28.67 11.07 17.46
C ARG A 302 -29.81 11.96 17.95
#